data_AF-A0A6A6KPW4-F1
#
_entry.id   AF-A0A6A6KPW4-F1
#
_cell.length_a   1.000
_cell.length_b   1.000
_cell.length_c   1.000
_cell.angle_alpha   90.00
_cell.angle_beta   90.00
_cell.angle_gamma   90.00
#
_symmetry.space_group_name_H-M   'P 1'
#
loop_
_entity.id
_entity.type
_entity.pdbx_description
1 polymer ?
#
loop_
_entity_poly.entity_id
_entity_poly.type
_entity_poly.pdbx_seq_one_letter_code
_entity_poly.pdbx_strand_id
1 'polypeptide(L)'
;MEDDFEFADHPPPSFQNMGNVVKDVEAKGFNPGLIVLLVVGGLVLTFLIGNYVLYLYAQKTLPPKKKKPISKKKMKRERLKQGVSAPGE
;
A
#
# COMPACT_ATOMS: atom_id res chain seq x y z
N MET A 1 -18.34 10.79 -45.67
CA MET A 1 -19.02 11.55 -44.60
C MET A 1 -20.29 10.85 -44.12
N GLU A 2 -20.77 9.79 -44.79
CA GLU A 2 -21.84 8.92 -44.28
C GLU A 2 -21.27 7.74 -43.46
N ASP A 3 -20.04 7.31 -43.76
CA ASP A 3 -19.35 6.20 -43.06
C ASP A 3 -18.96 6.52 -41.60
N ASP A 4 -18.77 7.81 -41.27
CA ASP A 4 -18.42 8.25 -39.91
C ASP A 4 -19.61 8.24 -38.95
N PHE A 5 -20.84 8.37 -39.47
CA PHE A 5 -22.07 8.34 -38.68
C PHE A 5 -22.53 6.90 -38.40
N GLU A 6 -22.31 5.96 -39.32
CA GLU A 6 -22.70 4.55 -39.15
C GLU A 6 -21.87 3.82 -38.08
N PHE A 7 -20.60 4.22 -37.89
CA PHE A 7 -19.73 3.68 -36.84
C PHE A 7 -20.10 4.15 -35.43
N ALA A 8 -20.82 5.27 -35.29
CA ALA A 8 -21.24 5.82 -34.01
C ALA A 8 -22.49 5.13 -33.43
N ASP A 9 -23.37 4.61 -34.28
CA ASP A 9 -24.62 3.94 -33.86
C ASP A 9 -24.42 2.47 -33.47
N HIS A 10 -23.28 1.87 -33.84
CA HIS A 10 -22.93 0.50 -33.50
C HIS A 10 -21.65 0.45 -32.67
N PRO A 11 -21.73 0.69 -31.34
CA PRO A 11 -20.58 0.49 -30.47
C PRO A 11 -20.09 -0.96 -30.59
N PRO A 12 -18.77 -1.19 -30.59
CA PRO A 12 -18.20 -2.53 -30.67
C PRO A 12 -18.82 -3.42 -29.59
N PRO A 13 -19.03 -4.72 -29.85
CA PRO A 13 -19.69 -5.63 -28.92
C PRO A 13 -19.04 -5.67 -27.52
N SER A 14 -17.75 -5.32 -27.42
CA SER A 14 -17.03 -5.15 -26.16
C SER A 14 -17.61 -4.05 -25.25
N PHE A 15 -18.09 -2.93 -25.80
CA PHE A 15 -18.67 -1.83 -25.03
C PHE A 15 -20.13 -2.09 -24.63
N GLN A 16 -20.90 -2.79 -25.45
CA GLN A 16 -22.26 -3.22 -25.11
C GLN A 16 -22.27 -4.20 -23.92
N ASN A 17 -21.32 -5.14 -23.88
CA ASN A 17 -21.18 -6.06 -22.76
C ASN A 17 -20.85 -5.33 -21.45
N MET A 18 -19.99 -4.31 -21.51
CA MET A 18 -19.66 -3.48 -20.34
C MET A 18 -20.88 -2.69 -19.83
N GLY A 19 -21.66 -2.10 -20.76
CA GLY A 19 -22.86 -1.35 -20.43
C GLY A 19 -23.97 -2.19 -19.78
N ASN A 20 -24.15 -3.43 -20.24
CA ASN A 20 -25.10 -4.37 -19.64
C ASN A 20 -24.65 -4.82 -18.24
N VAL A 21 -23.37 -5.15 -18.06
CA VAL A 21 -22.81 -5.53 -16.74
C VAL A 21 -22.96 -4.40 -15.72
N VAL A 22 -22.72 -3.15 -16.12
CA VAL A 22 -22.88 -2.00 -15.22
C VAL A 22 -24.36 -1.77 -14.87
N LYS A 23 -25.27 -1.86 -15.85
CA LYS A 23 -26.73 -1.73 -15.60
C LYS A 23 -27.30 -2.83 -14.71
N ASP A 24 -26.83 -4.07 -14.86
CA ASP A 24 -27.28 -5.21 -14.05
C ASP A 24 -26.84 -5.09 -12.58
N VAL A 25 -25.68 -4.47 -12.33
CA VAL A 25 -25.20 -4.16 -10.98
C VAL A 25 -26.00 -3.02 -10.35
N GLU A 26 -26.47 -2.05 -11.14
CA GLU A 26 -27.24 -0.90 -10.66
C GLU A 26 -28.72 -1.26 -10.38
N ALA A 27 -29.32 -2.13 -11.21
CA ALA A 27 -30.70 -2.60 -11.05
C ALA A 27 -30.89 -3.62 -9.92
N LYS A 28 -29.81 -4.31 -9.53
CA LYS A 28 -29.83 -5.32 -8.46
C LYS A 28 -29.12 -4.76 -7.23
N GLY A 29 -29.88 -4.03 -6.40
CA GLY A 29 -29.39 -3.38 -5.18
C GLY A 29 -28.50 -4.30 -4.32
N PHE A 30 -27.55 -3.70 -3.60
CA PHE A 30 -26.54 -4.45 -2.85
C PHE A 30 -27.18 -5.39 -1.81
N ASN A 31 -26.81 -6.66 -1.88
CA ASN A 31 -27.22 -7.66 -0.89
C ASN A 31 -26.74 -7.23 0.52
N PRO A 32 -27.57 -7.32 1.56
CA PRO A 32 -27.17 -7.00 2.94
C PRO A 32 -25.87 -7.70 3.37
N GLY A 33 -25.65 -8.95 2.95
CA GLY A 33 -24.39 -9.67 3.23
C GLY A 33 -23.17 -9.04 2.56
N LEU A 34 -23.32 -8.51 1.33
CA LEU A 34 -22.24 -7.79 0.65
C LEU A 34 -21.96 -6.45 1.31
N ILE A 35 -23.01 -5.72 1.72
CA ILE A 35 -22.86 -4.45 2.45
C ILE A 35 -22.08 -4.71 3.75
N VAL A 36 -22.47 -5.72 4.52
CA VAL A 36 -21.78 -6.07 5.77
C VAL A 36 -20.34 -6.46 5.51
N LEU A 37 -20.04 -7.24 4.46
CA LEU A 37 -18.67 -7.61 4.11
C LEU A 37 -17.83 -6.38 3.73
N LEU A 38 -18.38 -5.45 2.97
CA LEU A 38 -17.69 -4.21 2.61
C LEU A 38 -17.47 -3.30 3.83
N VAL A 39 -18.44 -3.19 4.72
CA VAL A 39 -18.33 -2.38 5.93
C VAL A 39 -17.32 -2.98 6.89
N VAL A 40 -17.47 -4.26 7.26
CA VAL A 40 -16.57 -4.92 8.22
C VAL A 40 -15.18 -5.10 7.61
N GLY A 41 -15.10 -5.59 6.37
CA GLY A 41 -13.84 -5.77 5.66
C GLY A 41 -13.12 -4.44 5.43
N GLY A 42 -13.85 -3.41 4.99
CA GLY A 42 -13.30 -2.06 4.79
C GLY A 42 -12.82 -1.42 6.10
N LEU A 43 -13.58 -1.59 7.18
CA LEU A 43 -13.20 -1.07 8.50
C LEU A 43 -11.93 -1.75 9.02
N VAL A 44 -11.85 -3.08 8.95
CA VAL A 44 -10.66 -3.84 9.35
C VAL A 44 -9.46 -3.50 8.48
N LEU A 45 -9.64 -3.41 7.16
CA LEU A 45 -8.57 -3.08 6.22
C LEU A 45 -8.02 -1.67 6.47
N THR A 46 -8.91 -0.68 6.63
CA THR A 46 -8.53 0.70 6.94
C THR A 46 -7.82 0.80 8.28
N PHE A 47 -8.30 0.07 9.30
CA PHE A 47 -7.65 0.01 10.61
C PHE A 47 -6.23 -0.57 10.54
N LEU A 48 -6.03 -1.66 9.79
CA LEU A 48 -4.72 -2.27 9.60
C LEU A 48 -3.77 -1.35 8.84
N ILE A 49 -4.22 -0.74 7.74
CA ILE A 49 -3.41 0.20 6.95
C ILE A 49 -3.05 1.42 7.81
N GLY A 50 -4.02 2.02 8.48
CA GLY A 50 -3.79 3.17 9.36
C GLY A 50 -2.80 2.86 10.48
N ASN A 51 -2.92 1.69 11.11
CA ASN A 51 -1.98 1.24 12.13
C ASN A 51 -0.58 1.00 11.56
N TYR A 52 -0.49 0.37 10.37
CA TYR A 52 0.80 0.12 9.73
C TYR A 52 1.51 1.42 9.34
N VAL A 53 0.79 2.38 8.76
CA VAL A 53 1.32 3.71 8.43
C VAL A 53 1.76 4.43 9.70
N LEU A 54 0.96 4.39 10.75
CA LEU A 54 1.31 5.00 12.04
C LEU A 54 2.54 4.34 12.67
N TYR A 55 2.67 3.02 12.58
CA TYR A 55 3.84 2.27 13.03
C TYR A 55 5.10 2.67 12.26
N LEU A 56 5.00 2.81 10.93
CA LEU A 56 6.10 3.28 10.10
C LEU A 56 6.48 4.73 10.41
N TYR A 57 5.50 5.60 10.63
CA TYR A 57 5.72 6.99 11.01
C TYR A 57 6.40 7.08 12.39
N ALA A 58 5.93 6.30 13.35
CA ALA A 58 6.55 6.19 14.66
C ALA A 58 7.98 5.68 14.54
N GLN A 59 8.28 4.66 13.73
CA GLN A 59 9.66 4.20 13.53
C GLN A 59 10.58 5.25 12.91
N LYS A 60 10.07 6.12 12.04
CA LYS A 60 10.85 7.22 11.46
C LYS A 60 11.13 8.35 12.46
N THR A 61 10.21 8.58 13.40
CA THR A 61 10.33 9.62 14.43
C THR A 61 10.96 9.11 15.73
N LEU A 62 10.96 7.79 15.94
CA LEU A 62 11.60 7.15 17.06
C LEU A 62 13.12 7.33 16.92
N PRO A 63 13.78 7.92 17.93
CA PRO A 63 15.22 8.07 17.90
C PRO A 63 15.86 6.68 17.75
N PRO A 64 16.92 6.54 16.93
CA PRO A 64 17.57 5.26 16.69
C PRO A 64 17.88 4.63 18.04
N LYS A 65 17.36 3.41 18.29
CA LYS A 65 17.53 2.70 19.56
C LYS A 65 18.99 2.84 19.96
N LYS A 66 19.24 3.63 21.01
CA LYS A 66 20.60 3.91 21.47
C LYS A 66 21.20 2.56 21.82
N LYS A 67 22.07 2.04 20.94
CA LYS A 67 22.88 0.86 21.26
C LYS A 67 23.56 1.20 22.58
N LYS A 68 23.51 0.29 23.55
CA LYS A 68 24.14 0.50 24.87
C LYS A 68 25.53 1.10 24.62
N PRO A 69 25.85 2.26 25.23
CA PRO A 69 27.09 2.95 24.92
C PRO A 69 28.23 1.95 25.11
N ILE A 70 28.87 1.63 24.00
CA ILE A 70 29.94 0.65 24.00
C ILE A 70 31.12 1.37 24.63
N SER A 71 31.60 0.88 25.77
CA SER A 71 32.79 1.45 26.42
C SER A 71 33.90 1.63 25.38
N LYS A 72 34.60 2.78 25.43
CA LYS A 72 35.68 3.11 24.48
C LYS A 72 36.71 1.97 24.37
N LYS A 73 36.93 1.21 25.45
CA LYS A 73 37.78 0.01 25.47
C LYS A 73 37.26 -1.10 24.55
N LYS A 74 35.95 -1.36 24.56
CA LYS A 74 35.31 -2.37 23.69
C LYS A 74 35.25 -1.89 22.23
N MET A 75 35.01 -0.60 21.98
CA MET A 75 35.06 -0.05 20.62
C MET A 75 36.46 -0.13 20.01
N LYS A 76 37.51 0.20 20.78
CA LYS A 76 38.90 0.04 20.32
C LYS A 76 39.26 -1.44 20.11
N ARG A 77 38.82 -2.34 20.99
CA ARG A 77 39.06 -3.79 20.85
C ARG A 77 38.40 -4.39 19.61
N GLU A 78 37.17 -3.99 19.29
CA GLU A 78 36.49 -4.44 18.07
C GLU A 78 37.10 -3.83 16.81
N ARG A 79 37.47 -2.53 16.82
CA ARG A 79 38.18 -1.88 15.70
C ARG A 79 39.54 -2.53 15.40
N LEU A 80 40.31 -2.88 16.44
CA LEU A 80 41.59 -3.59 16.30
C LEU A 80 41.41 -5.02 15.78
N LYS A 81 40.33 -5.72 16.15
CA LYS A 81 40.01 -7.05 15.63
C LYS A 81 39.56 -7.04 14.18
N GLN A 82 38.86 -5.98 13.77
CA GLN A 82 38.38 -5.80 12.40
C GLN A 82 39.48 -5.28 11.46
N GLY A 83 40.69 -5.01 11.96
CA GLY A 83 41.81 -4.54 11.13
C GLY A 83 41.59 -3.15 10.53
N VAL A 84 40.60 -2.39 11.01
CA VAL A 84 40.31 -1.05 10.51
C VAL A 84 41.38 -0.12 11.06
N SER A 85 42.21 0.46 10.17
CA SER A 85 43.24 1.40 10.57
C SER A 85 42.60 2.57 11.33
N ALA A 86 43.35 3.11 12.29
CA ALA A 86 42.86 4.24 13.08
C ALA A 86 42.42 5.37 12.14
N PRO A 87 41.30 6.07 12.40
CA PRO A 87 40.97 7.29 11.66
C PRO A 87 42.06 8.32 11.98
N GLY A 88 43.06 8.44 11.10
CA GLY A 88 44.26 9.24 11.33
C GLY A 88 45.55 8.57 10.86
N GLU A 89 45.56 8.03 9.64
CA GLU A 89 46.61 8.37 8.68
C GLU A 89 46.14 9.58 7.87
#